data_AF-A0A063ZFB1-F1
#
_entry.id   AF-A0A063ZFB1-F1
#
_cell.length_a   1.000
_cell.length_b   1.000
_cell.length_c   1.000
_cell.angle_alpha   90.00
_cell.angle_beta   90.00
_cell.angle_gamma   90.00
#
_symmetry.space_group_name_H-M   'P 1'
#
loop_
_entity.id
_entity.type
_entity.pdbx_description
1 polymer ?
#
loop_
_entity_poly.entity_id
_entity_poly.type
_entity_poly.pdbx_seq_one_letter_code
_entity_poly.pdbx_strand_id
1 'polypeptide(L)'
;MDTVRNYIAQQSNRSEDSIEKADTALGGVTAHLLDTGTASAVCVLTTDVDAGNGVVTAIEAHGFAGQITFKDGFELLEEIT
;
A
#
# COMPACT_ATOMS: atom_id res chain seq x y z
N MET A 1 7.30 11.71 -5.34
CA MET A 1 6.56 11.79 -4.05
C MET A 1 5.13 12.24 -4.31
N ASP A 2 4.92 13.33 -5.05
CA ASP A 2 3.58 13.83 -5.39
C ASP A 2 2.74 12.84 -6.22
N THR A 3 3.34 12.13 -7.18
CA THR A 3 2.61 11.16 -8.01
C THR A 3 1.98 10.02 -7.19
N VAL A 4 2.68 9.50 -6.18
CA VAL A 4 2.17 8.44 -5.30
C VAL A 4 1.08 8.97 -4.39
N ARG A 5 1.25 10.18 -3.86
CA ARG A 5 0.24 10.85 -3.03
C ARG A 5 -1.05 11.12 -3.81
N ASN A 6 -0.93 11.72 -4.99
CA ASN A 6 -2.08 12.01 -5.86
C ASN A 6 -2.79 10.73 -6.28
N TYR A 7 -2.01 9.69 -6.58
CA TYR A 7 -2.56 8.40 -6.94
C TYR A 7 -3.35 7.80 -5.77
N ILE A 8 -2.76 7.72 -4.56
CA ILE A 8 -3.43 7.19 -3.37
C ILE A 8 -4.68 8.01 -3.05
N ALA A 9 -4.61 9.34 -3.10
CA ALA A 9 -5.74 10.23 -2.88
C ALA A 9 -6.89 9.97 -3.88
N GLN A 10 -6.59 9.86 -5.18
CA GLN A 10 -7.58 9.59 -6.21
C GLN A 10 -8.24 8.22 -6.07
N GLN A 11 -7.47 7.18 -5.75
CA GLN A 11 -7.99 5.81 -5.67
C GLN A 11 -8.68 5.50 -4.35
N SER A 12 -8.22 6.08 -3.24
CA SER A 12 -8.86 5.93 -1.93
C SER A 12 -10.01 6.93 -1.71
N ASN A 13 -10.27 7.82 -2.68
CA ASN A 13 -11.22 8.92 -2.56
C ASN A 13 -10.98 9.78 -1.31
N ARG A 14 -9.72 9.95 -0.93
CA ARG A 14 -9.25 10.75 0.21
C ARG A 14 -8.59 12.02 -0.30
N SER A 15 -8.67 13.10 0.49
CA SER A 15 -7.91 14.31 0.18
C SER A 15 -6.40 14.02 0.22
N GLU A 16 -5.63 14.58 -0.71
CA GLU A 16 -4.16 14.52 -0.67
C GLU A 16 -3.60 15.07 0.66
N ASP A 17 -4.30 16.02 1.29
CA ASP A 17 -3.94 16.58 2.59
C ASP A 17 -4.12 15.58 3.75
N SER A 18 -4.92 14.53 3.53
CA SER A 18 -5.18 13.47 4.50
C SER A 18 -4.30 12.23 4.31
N ILE A 19 -3.41 12.24 3.30
CA ILE A 19 -2.47 11.14 3.05
C ILE A 19 -1.19 11.41 3.81
N GLU A 20 -0.87 10.54 4.76
CA GLU A 20 0.32 10.69 5.58
C GLU A 20 1.58 10.34 4.79
N LYS A 21 2.72 10.90 5.20
CA LYS A 21 4.01 10.55 4.58
C LYS A 21 4.31 9.05 4.73
N ALA A 22 3.86 8.44 5.83
CA ALA A 22 4.01 7.01 6.07
C ALA A 22 3.28 6.18 5.01
N ASP A 23 2.03 6.51 4.69
CA ASP A 23 1.22 5.83 3.67
C ASP A 23 1.91 5.85 2.31
N THR A 24 2.42 7.02 1.90
CA THR A 24 3.14 7.16 0.64
C THR A 24 4.48 6.41 0.64
N ALA A 25 5.13 6.29 1.79
CA ALA A 25 6.37 5.54 1.94
C ALA A 25 6.12 4.03 1.86
N LEU A 26 5.03 3.52 2.44
CA LEU A 26 4.62 2.12 2.30
C LEU A 26 4.44 1.75 0.83
N GLY A 27 3.69 2.56 0.06
CA GLY A 27 3.53 2.35 -1.38
C GLY A 27 4.86 2.44 -2.14
N GLY A 28 5.69 3.43 -1.83
CA GLY A 28 6.99 3.60 -2.51
C GLY A 28 7.96 2.45 -2.28
N VAL A 29 8.06 1.93 -1.06
CA VAL A 29 8.89 0.77 -0.74
C VAL A 29 8.37 -0.48 -1.44
N THR A 30 7.05 -0.71 -1.44
CA THR A 30 6.47 -1.86 -2.14
C THR A 30 6.74 -1.83 -3.64
N ALA A 31 6.52 -0.68 -4.29
CA ALA A 31 6.85 -0.52 -5.71
C ALA A 31 8.33 -0.83 -5.97
N HIS A 32 9.23 -0.27 -5.15
CA HIS A 32 10.66 -0.49 -5.30
C HIS A 32 11.06 -1.97 -5.17
N LEU A 33 10.50 -2.70 -4.20
CA LEU A 33 10.80 -4.12 -4.00
C LEU A 33 10.38 -4.98 -5.20
N LEU A 34 9.23 -4.66 -5.80
CA LEU A 34 8.70 -5.37 -6.96
C LEU A 34 9.43 -4.97 -8.25
N ASP A 35 9.65 -3.67 -8.49
CA ASP A 35 10.36 -3.14 -9.67
C ASP A 35 11.80 -3.68 -9.76
N THR A 36 12.48 -3.80 -8.63
CA THR A 36 13.87 -4.31 -8.58
C THR A 36 13.95 -5.83 -8.63
N GLY A 37 12.82 -6.54 -8.56
CA GLY A 37 12.78 -8.00 -8.42
C GLY A 37 13.36 -8.50 -7.10
N THR A 38 13.51 -7.63 -6.09
CA THR A 38 13.96 -8.02 -4.74
C THR A 38 12.94 -8.94 -4.06
N ALA A 39 11.65 -8.74 -4.37
CA ALA A 39 10.57 -9.62 -3.98
C ALA A 39 9.69 -9.96 -5.19
N SER A 40 9.20 -11.20 -5.25
CA SER A 40 8.21 -11.62 -6.25
C SER A 40 6.76 -11.33 -5.83
N ALA A 41 6.55 -11.04 -4.54
CA ALA A 41 5.27 -10.61 -3.98
C ALA A 41 5.51 -9.87 -2.65
N VAL A 42 4.59 -8.97 -2.28
CA VAL A 42 4.67 -8.17 -1.04
C VAL A 42 3.34 -8.24 -0.28
N CYS A 43 3.40 -8.45 1.03
CA CYS A 43 2.25 -8.26 1.93
C CYS A 43 2.45 -6.97 2.71
N VAL A 44 1.54 -6.02 2.55
CA VAL A 44 1.51 -4.78 3.32
C VAL A 44 0.74 -5.05 4.62
N LEU A 45 1.37 -4.80 5.75
CA LEU A 45 0.78 -4.91 7.07
C LEU A 45 0.65 -3.51 7.68
N THR A 46 -0.56 -3.11 8.00
CA THR A 46 -0.86 -1.86 8.70
C THR A 46 -2.20 -1.97 9.42
N THR A 47 -2.41 -1.21 10.48
CA THR A 47 -3.72 -1.06 11.14
C THR A 47 -4.57 0.03 10.48
N ASP A 48 -3.99 0.82 9.57
CA ASP A 48 -4.74 1.78 8.75
C ASP A 48 -5.23 1.09 7.47
N VAL A 49 -6.50 0.69 7.50
CA VAL A 49 -7.17 -0.04 6.41
C VAL A 49 -7.18 0.75 5.11
N ASP A 50 -7.39 2.07 5.17
CA ASP A 50 -7.45 2.90 3.98
C ASP A 50 -6.07 3.06 3.34
N ALA A 51 -5.01 3.18 4.15
CA ALA A 51 -3.63 3.17 3.66
C ALA A 51 -3.28 1.83 3.01
N GLY A 52 -3.64 0.71 3.65
CA GLY A 52 -3.42 -0.64 3.12
C GLY A 52 -4.09 -0.86 1.76
N ASN A 53 -5.38 -0.57 1.66
CA ASN A 53 -6.15 -0.68 0.42
C ASN A 53 -5.66 0.29 -0.66
N GLY A 54 -5.30 1.51 -0.28
CA GLY A 54 -4.73 2.51 -1.19
C GLY A 54 -3.43 2.05 -1.82
N VAL A 55 -2.53 1.43 -1.03
CA VAL A 55 -1.28 0.86 -1.53
C VAL A 55 -1.53 -0.32 -2.48
N VAL A 56 -2.41 -1.26 -2.12
CA VAL A 56 -2.77 -2.38 -3.01
C VAL A 56 -3.25 -1.84 -4.36
N THR A 57 -4.27 -0.98 -4.34
CA THR A 57 -4.85 -0.41 -5.56
C THR A 57 -3.79 0.27 -6.42
N ALA A 58 -2.88 1.01 -5.79
CA ALA A 58 -1.79 1.70 -6.49
C ALA A 58 -0.79 0.79 -7.17
N ILE A 59 -0.34 -0.22 -6.45
CA ILE A 59 0.66 -1.14 -6.95
C ILE A 59 0.07 -2.02 -8.05
N GLU A 60 -1.18 -2.46 -7.90
CA GLU A 60 -1.86 -3.23 -8.95
C GLU A 60 -2.03 -2.43 -10.25
N ALA A 61 -2.47 -1.17 -10.15
CA ALA A 61 -2.56 -0.30 -11.34
C ALA A 61 -1.20 0.05 -11.95
N HIS A 62 -0.11 -0.07 -11.18
CA HIS A 62 1.24 0.09 -11.68
C HIS A 62 1.76 -1.15 -12.44
N GLY A 63 0.94 -2.20 -12.58
CA GLY A 63 1.26 -3.41 -13.35
C GLY A 63 1.65 -4.62 -12.49
N PHE A 64 1.54 -4.50 -11.16
CA PHE A 64 1.85 -5.57 -10.22
C PHE A 64 0.62 -6.30 -9.68
N ALA A 65 -0.45 -6.37 -10.47
CA ALA A 65 -1.67 -7.09 -10.12
C ALA A 65 -1.37 -8.52 -9.64
N GLY A 66 -1.93 -8.90 -8.50
CA GLY A 66 -1.71 -10.21 -7.88
C GLY A 66 -0.33 -10.43 -7.23
N GLN A 67 0.57 -9.44 -7.25
CA GLN A 67 1.87 -9.49 -6.56
C GLN A 67 1.86 -8.70 -5.24
N ILE A 68 0.72 -8.16 -4.84
CA ILE A 68 0.56 -7.44 -3.58
C ILE A 68 -0.70 -7.89 -2.85
N THR A 69 -0.61 -8.00 -1.52
CA THR A 69 -1.74 -8.18 -0.63
C THR A 69 -1.68 -7.17 0.52
N PHE A 70 -2.82 -6.94 1.16
CA PHE A 70 -2.92 -6.18 2.40
C PHE A 70 -3.45 -7.10 3.51
N LYS A 71 -2.86 -7.02 4.71
CA LYS A 71 -3.37 -7.64 5.93
C LYS A 71 -3.58 -6.56 6.99
N ASP A 72 -4.78 -6.53 7.58
CA ASP A 72 -5.06 -5.68 8.73
C ASP A 72 -4.28 -6.18 9.95
N GLY A 73 -3.54 -5.27 10.58
CA GLY A 73 -2.79 -5.54 11.80
C GLY A 73 -3.66 -5.99 12.97
N PHE A 74 -4.91 -5.52 13.08
CA PHE A 74 -5.82 -5.97 14.14
C PHE A 74 -6.28 -7.41 13.92
N GLU A 75 -6.63 -7.78 12.69
CA GLU A 75 -6.95 -9.18 12.37
C GLU A 75 -5.75 -10.10 12.59
N LEU A 76 -4.54 -9.66 12.22
CA LEU A 76 -3.33 -10.44 12.46
C LEU A 76 -3.10 -10.67 13.96
N LEU A 77 -3.35 -9.65 14.80
CA LEU A 77 -3.22 -9.80 16.24
C LEU A 77 -4.15 -10.89 16.77
N GLU A 78 -5.41 -10.94 16.31
CA GLU A 78 -6.37 -11.99 16.69
C GLU A 78 -5.94 -13.40 16.26
N GLU A 79 -5.22 -13.53 15.15
CA GLU A 79 -4.73 -14.83 14.65
C GLU A 79 -3.54 -15.38 15.43
N ILE A 80 -2.76 -14.52 16.09
CA ILE A 80 -1.49 -14.89 16.75
C ILE A 80 -1.55 -14.88 18.28
N THR A 81 -2.67 -14.49 18.89
CA THR A 81 -2.89 -14.47 20.34
C THR A 81 -3.97 -15.44 20.77
#